data_AF-A0A7S0KLY3-F1
#
_entry.id   AF-A0A7S0KLY3-F1
#
_cell.length_a   1.000
_cell.length_b   1.000
_cell.length_c   1.000
_cell.angle_alpha   90.00
_cell.angle_beta   90.00
_cell.angle_gamma   90.00
#
_symmetry.space_group_name_H-M   'P 1'
#
loop_
_entity.id
_entity.type
_entity.pdbx_description
1 polymer ?
#
loop_
_entity_poly.entity_id
_entity_poly.type
_entity_poly.pdbx_seq_one_letter_code
_entity_poly.pdbx_strand_id
1 'polypeptide(L)'
;GYHFAPGGVCGARSEARGGHNAKNLNLDGEFHAFAVEWDKSSLRYYVDGVLTNVLDRLTVPIVPRWPFYLILNTEMSPFGMPDAMTECDGEFFHYVDYVRVYRRAEVA
;
A
#
# COMPACT_ATOMS: atom_id res chain seq x y z
N GLY A 1 -8.79 -4.75 -2.74
CA GLY A 1 -7.76 -4.17 -1.85
C GLY A 1 -7.40 -2.79 -2.35
N TYR A 2 -6.74 -2.00 -1.52
CA TYR A 2 -6.13 -0.75 -1.94
C TYR A 2 -4.70 -1.05 -2.37
N HIS A 3 -4.41 -1.00 -3.67
CA HIS A 3 -3.16 -1.54 -4.23
C HIS A 3 -2.34 -0.41 -4.88
N PHE A 4 -1.08 -0.32 -4.47
CA PHE A 4 -0.04 0.39 -5.21
C PHE A 4 0.80 -0.67 -5.91
N ALA A 5 0.65 -0.81 -7.22
CA ALA A 5 1.44 -1.76 -7.97
C ALA A 5 2.06 -1.05 -9.18
N PRO A 6 3.39 -1.18 -9.37
CA PRO A 6 4.01 -0.81 -10.63
C PRO A 6 3.45 -1.66 -11.77
N GLY A 7 3.62 -1.21 -13.00
CA GLY A 7 3.14 -1.90 -14.20
C GLY A 7 3.84 -3.24 -14.52
N GLY A 8 4.68 -3.78 -13.62
CA GLY A 8 5.38 -5.05 -13.82
C GLY A 8 6.47 -5.04 -14.90
N VAL A 9 6.97 -3.85 -15.27
CA VAL A 9 8.01 -3.69 -16.30
C VAL A 9 9.33 -3.35 -15.62
N CYS A 10 10.40 -4.04 -16.00
CA CYS A 10 11.72 -3.77 -15.46
C CYS A 10 12.30 -2.43 -15.95
N GLY A 11 12.92 -1.66 -15.04
CA GLY A 11 13.47 -0.34 -15.35
C GLY A 11 12.44 0.76 -15.63
N ALA A 12 11.14 0.45 -15.54
CA ALA A 12 10.08 1.45 -15.58
C ALA A 12 9.83 2.01 -14.17
N ARG A 13 9.58 3.33 -14.07
CA ARG A 13 9.21 3.95 -12.79
C ARG A 13 7.97 3.27 -12.21
N SER A 14 8.03 2.97 -10.93
CA SER A 14 6.94 2.31 -10.22
C SER A 14 5.80 3.27 -9.91
N GLU A 15 5.01 3.63 -10.92
CA GLU A 15 3.87 4.51 -10.74
C GLU A 15 2.66 3.75 -10.17
N ALA A 16 2.05 4.31 -9.12
CA ALA A 16 0.77 3.87 -8.60
C ALA A 16 -0.33 3.97 -9.67
N ARG A 17 -0.87 2.84 -10.13
CA ARG A 17 -2.04 2.83 -11.03
C ARG A 17 -3.35 2.88 -10.25
N GLY A 18 -4.12 3.95 -10.44
CA GLY A 18 -5.47 4.10 -9.87
C GLY A 18 -5.91 5.57 -9.84
N GLY A 19 -7.20 5.82 -9.61
CA GLY A 19 -7.76 7.18 -9.44
C GLY A 19 -7.38 7.82 -8.10
N HIS A 20 -6.09 7.86 -7.79
CA HIS A 20 -5.55 8.35 -6.52
C HIS A 20 -5.00 9.77 -6.67
N ASN A 21 -5.07 10.54 -5.59
CA ASN A 21 -4.51 11.89 -5.56
C ASN A 21 -2.98 11.90 -5.51
N ALA A 22 -2.34 10.78 -5.10
CA ALA A 22 -0.90 10.59 -5.15
C ALA A 22 -0.47 10.17 -6.58
N LYS A 23 -0.32 11.16 -7.47
CA LYS A 23 0.23 10.97 -8.82
C LYS A 23 1.76 11.00 -8.77
N ASN A 24 2.41 10.22 -9.64
CA ASN A 24 3.87 10.22 -9.86
C ASN A 24 4.72 9.81 -8.64
N LEU A 25 4.25 8.85 -7.85
CA LEU A 25 5.01 8.28 -6.74
C LEU A 25 6.14 7.38 -7.27
N ASN A 26 7.36 7.53 -6.77
CA ASN A 26 8.51 6.72 -7.19
C ASN A 26 8.78 5.59 -6.17
N LEU A 27 7.99 4.52 -6.24
CA LEU A 27 7.95 3.49 -5.18
C LEU A 27 9.24 2.68 -5.00
N ASP A 28 10.15 2.66 -5.98
CA ASP A 28 11.38 1.86 -5.95
C ASP A 28 12.67 2.67 -5.73
N GLY A 29 12.59 4.01 -5.83
CA GLY A 29 13.77 4.88 -5.71
C GLY A 29 13.90 5.64 -4.39
N GLU A 30 12.85 5.69 -3.57
CA GLU A 30 12.85 6.40 -2.28
C GLU A 30 11.90 5.77 -1.26
N PHE A 31 12.08 6.11 0.03
CA PHE A 31 11.19 5.67 1.09
C PHE A 31 9.94 6.55 1.13
N HIS A 32 8.77 5.92 1.19
CA HIS A 32 7.47 6.57 1.36
C HIS A 32 6.78 6.12 2.65
N ALA A 33 6.02 7.02 3.27
CA ALA A 33 5.23 6.72 4.45
C ALA A 33 3.81 6.28 4.05
N PHE A 34 3.53 5.00 4.16
CA PHE A 34 2.18 4.44 4.02
C PHE A 34 1.49 4.39 5.38
N ALA A 35 0.28 4.92 5.45
CA ALA A 35 -0.52 4.88 6.67
C ALA A 35 -1.97 4.49 6.39
N VAL A 36 -2.57 3.80 7.35
CA VAL A 36 -4.01 3.58 7.41
C VAL A 36 -4.51 4.05 8.77
N GLU A 37 -5.48 4.96 8.74
CA GLU A 37 -6.30 5.22 9.92
C GLU A 37 -7.55 4.37 9.85
N TRP A 38 -7.76 3.56 10.87
CA TRP A 38 -8.85 2.61 10.89
C TRP A 38 -9.70 2.79 12.15
N ASP A 39 -11.00 2.98 11.95
CA ASP A 39 -12.01 3.00 12.99
C ASP A 39 -13.24 2.16 12.59
N LYS A 40 -14.26 2.14 13.45
CA LYS A 40 -15.47 1.33 13.24
C LYS A 40 -16.30 1.74 12.02
N SER A 41 -16.06 2.94 11.48
CA SER A 41 -16.81 3.52 10.37
C SER A 41 -16.05 3.51 9.05
N SER A 42 -14.72 3.57 9.07
CA SER A 42 -13.92 3.72 7.86
C SER A 42 -12.47 3.24 8.00
N LEU A 43 -11.85 3.01 6.84
CA LEU A 43 -10.41 2.96 6.64
C LEU A 43 -10.02 4.13 5.74
N ARG A 44 -9.10 4.98 6.20
CA ARG A 44 -8.56 6.11 5.45
C ARG A 44 -7.09 5.84 5.17
N TYR A 45 -6.74 5.79 3.89
CA TYR A 45 -5.39 5.50 3.43
C TYR A 45 -4.65 6.78 3.07
N TYR A 46 -3.39 6.84 3.47
CA TYR A 46 -2.51 7.96 3.24
C TYR A 46 -1.19 7.49 2.64
N VAL A 47 -0.63 8.32 1.76
CA VAL A 47 0.74 8.22 1.28
C VAL A 47 1.40 9.56 1.52
N ASP A 48 2.53 9.55 2.22
CA ASP A 48 3.29 10.76 2.58
C ASP A 48 2.40 11.83 3.25
N GLY A 49 1.44 11.37 4.07
CA GLY A 49 0.48 12.23 4.79
C GLY A 49 -0.70 12.73 3.97
N VAL A 50 -0.75 12.46 2.65
CA VAL A 50 -1.87 12.88 1.78
C VAL A 50 -2.95 11.80 1.76
N LEU A 51 -4.21 12.17 2.01
CA LEU A 51 -5.35 11.24 1.91
C LEU A 51 -5.57 10.82 0.45
N THR A 52 -5.46 9.52 0.19
CA THR A 52 -5.54 8.97 -1.16
C THR A 52 -6.77 8.11 -1.39
N ASN A 53 -7.33 7.51 -0.35
CA ASN A 53 -8.54 6.70 -0.46
C ASN A 53 -9.30 6.58 0.87
N VAL A 54 -10.61 6.40 0.78
CA VAL A 54 -11.50 6.16 1.91
C VAL A 54 -12.38 4.95 1.59
N LEU A 55 -12.36 3.97 2.47
CA LEU A 55 -13.32 2.86 2.48
C LEU A 55 -14.24 3.03 3.68
N ASP A 56 -15.53 3.04 3.44
CA ASP A 56 -16.59 3.26 4.42
C ASP A 56 -17.80 2.37 4.10
N ARG A 57 -18.89 2.52 4.86
CA ARG A 57 -20.10 1.70 4.65
C ARG A 57 -20.81 1.93 3.31
N LEU A 58 -20.49 3.01 2.59
CA LEU A 58 -21.07 3.29 1.28
C LEU A 58 -20.27 2.62 0.16
N THR A 59 -18.98 2.37 0.40
CA THR A 59 -18.03 1.85 -0.60
C THR A 59 -17.67 0.38 -0.40
N VAL A 60 -17.82 -0.15 0.83
CA VAL A 60 -17.58 -1.57 1.14
C VAL A 60 -18.69 -2.16 2.01
N PRO A 61 -19.01 -3.46 1.85
CA PRO A 61 -20.07 -4.10 2.61
C PRO A 61 -19.78 -4.20 4.11
N ILE A 62 -18.49 -4.24 4.49
CA ILE A 62 -18.08 -4.28 5.89
C ILE A 62 -16.75 -3.56 6.09
N VAL A 63 -16.71 -2.71 7.11
CA VAL A 63 -15.47 -2.23 7.71
C VAL A 63 -15.11 -3.20 8.84
N PRO A 64 -13.91 -3.81 8.84
CA PRO A 64 -13.53 -4.77 9.87
C PRO A 64 -13.56 -4.14 11.27
N ARG A 65 -13.90 -4.94 12.28
CA ARG A 65 -14.03 -4.49 13.69
C ARG A 65 -13.46 -5.46 14.73
N TRP A 66 -12.82 -6.52 14.27
CA TRP A 66 -12.20 -7.55 15.11
C TRP A 66 -10.68 -7.32 15.17
N PRO A 67 -9.94 -7.99 16.08
CA PRO A 67 -8.48 -7.95 16.09
C PRO A 67 -7.88 -8.47 14.78
N PHE A 68 -6.78 -7.85 14.34
CA PHE A 68 -6.02 -8.23 13.14
C PHE A 68 -4.53 -8.30 13.46
N TYR A 69 -3.81 -9.06 12.64
CA TYR A 69 -2.37 -9.06 12.57
C TYR A 69 -1.89 -8.15 11.43
N LEU A 70 -0.76 -7.49 11.64
CA LEU A 70 -0.02 -6.85 10.55
C LEU A 70 0.81 -7.91 9.85
N ILE A 71 0.75 -7.96 8.52
CA ILE A 71 1.58 -8.81 7.68
C ILE A 71 2.39 -7.90 6.76
N LEU A 72 3.70 -8.11 6.74
CA LEU A 72 4.62 -7.51 5.78
C LEU A 72 5.27 -8.67 5.03
N ASN A 73 5.03 -8.73 3.73
CA ASN A 73 5.59 -9.76 2.87
C ASN A 73 5.99 -9.16 1.51
N THR A 74 6.80 -9.91 0.79
CA THR A 74 7.09 -9.69 -0.62
C THR A 74 6.52 -10.89 -1.35
N GLU A 75 5.47 -10.65 -2.14
CA GLU A 75 4.82 -11.70 -2.92
C GLU A 75 5.03 -11.44 -4.41
N MET A 76 5.28 -12.52 -5.15
CA MET A 76 5.32 -12.49 -6.60
C MET A 76 4.01 -13.08 -7.12
N SER A 77 3.20 -12.23 -7.73
CA SER A 77 1.95 -12.66 -8.37
C SER A 77 2.26 -13.57 -9.56
N PRO A 78 1.49 -14.66 -9.78
CA PRO A 78 1.63 -15.49 -10.98
C PRO A 78 1.28 -14.70 -12.26
N PHE A 79 0.47 -13.65 -12.13
CA PHE A 79 0.24 -12.67 -13.20
C PHE A 79 1.42 -11.69 -13.25
N GLY A 80 2.21 -11.76 -14.33
CA GLY A 80 3.43 -10.96 -14.55
C GLY A 80 4.74 -11.72 -14.30
N MET A 81 4.67 -12.92 -13.71
CA MET A 81 5.85 -13.75 -13.43
C MET A 81 6.65 -14.16 -14.70
N PRO A 82 6.02 -14.58 -15.82
CA PRO A 82 6.78 -14.99 -17.00
C PRO A 82 7.67 -13.87 -17.54
N ASP A 83 7.12 -12.65 -17.66
CA ASP A 83 7.82 -11.49 -18.22
C ASP A 83 8.89 -10.99 -17.24
N ALA A 84 8.57 -10.89 -15.95
CA ALA A 84 9.52 -10.47 -14.92
C ALA A 84 10.71 -11.42 -14.79
N MET A 85 10.50 -12.74 -14.90
CA MET A 85 11.61 -13.72 -14.83
C MET A 85 12.51 -13.68 -16.06
N THR A 86 12.05 -13.13 -17.19
CA THR A 86 12.86 -13.00 -18.41
C THR A 86 13.48 -11.61 -18.60
N GLU A 87 12.86 -10.56 -18.08
CA GLU A 87 13.29 -9.16 -18.26
C GLU A 87 14.08 -8.61 -17.06
N CYS A 88 13.93 -9.21 -15.87
CA CYS A 88 14.53 -8.71 -14.65
C CYS A 88 15.63 -9.65 -14.14
N ASP A 89 16.89 -9.31 -14.44
CA ASP A 89 18.05 -9.92 -13.78
C ASP A 89 18.35 -9.13 -12.50
N GLY A 90 18.01 -9.69 -11.33
CA GLY A 90 18.31 -9.04 -10.05
C GLY A 90 17.67 -9.69 -8.83
N GLU A 91 18.22 -9.36 -7.66
CA GLU A 91 17.62 -9.67 -6.37
C GLU A 91 16.53 -8.65 -6.05
N PHE A 92 15.38 -9.12 -5.54
CA PHE A 92 14.28 -8.26 -5.12
C PHE A 92 14.34 -8.06 -3.60
N PHE A 93 14.49 -6.81 -3.18
CA PHE A 93 14.48 -6.44 -1.78
C PHE A 93 13.29 -5.52 -1.47
N HIS A 94 12.67 -5.77 -0.32
CA HIS A 94 11.64 -4.91 0.25
C HIS A 94 12.19 -4.36 1.57
N TYR A 95 12.62 -3.09 1.53
CA TYR A 95 13.18 -2.42 2.69
C TYR A 95 12.09 -1.71 3.48
N VAL A 96 12.09 -1.91 4.81
CA VAL A 96 11.17 -1.27 5.75
C VAL A 96 11.99 -0.55 6.80
N ASP A 97 11.98 0.77 6.78
CA ASP A 97 12.70 1.58 7.76
C ASP A 97 12.05 1.52 9.15
N TYR A 98 10.73 1.67 9.21
CA TYR A 98 10.00 1.56 10.46
C TYR A 98 8.56 1.11 10.30
N VAL A 99 8.00 0.63 11.40
CA VAL A 99 6.57 0.43 11.60
C VAL A 99 6.16 1.13 12.89
N ARG A 100 5.09 1.93 12.83
CA ARG A 100 4.52 2.58 14.02
C ARG A 100 3.02 2.29 14.09
N VAL A 101 2.55 1.95 15.28
CA VAL A 101 1.14 1.68 15.54
C VAL A 101 0.67 2.64 16.63
N TYR A 102 -0.42 3.34 16.35
CA TYR A 102 -0.99 4.33 17.24
C TYR A 102 -2.41 3.94 17.63
N ARG A 103 -2.80 4.30 18.85
CA ARG A 103 -4.19 4.28 19.31
C ARG A 103 -4.58 5.71 19.66
N ARG A 104 -5.81 6.11 19.33
CA ARG A 104 -6.34 7.39 19.84
C ARG A 104 -6.24 7.39 21.37
N ALA A 105 -5.72 8.48 21.90
CA ALA A 105 -5.77 8.74 23.33
C ALA A 105 -7.25 8.89 23.75
N GLU A 106 -7.60 8.33 24.90
CA GLU A 106 -8.88 8.64 25.52
C GLU A 106 -8.78 10.07 26.05
N VAL A 107 -9.74 10.92 25.66
CA VAL A 107 -9.87 12.24 26.28
C VAL A 107 -10.63 12.01 27.58
N ALA A 108 -9.96 12.29 28.70
CA ALA A 108 -10.52 12.18 30.05
C ALA A 108 -11.63 13.21 30.30
#